data_AF-A0A5C6B5G8-F1
#
_entry.id   AF-A0A5C6B5G8-F1
#
_cell.length_a   1.000
_cell.length_b   1.000
_cell.length_c   1.000
_cell.angle_alpha   90.00
_cell.angle_beta   90.00
_cell.angle_gamma   90.00
#
_symmetry.space_group_name_H-M   'P 1'
#
loop_
_entity.id
_entity.type
_entity.pdbx_description
1 polymer ?
#
loop_
_entity_poly.entity_id
_entity_poly.type
_entity_poly.pdbx_seq_one_letter_code
_entity_poly.pdbx_strand_id
1 'polypeptide(L)'
;MTRYNFQTNKPYAAKLTKVSTRPIENDPAIALTLIRLEFKIYWVVRQSCLESQGEIACRELVVGPLIPCDRDAGLLAYAQALRMATPPEDPGSWLHLQRGDRWIEITFGPRETEGSRNSFRDIRPFSPDRWSIKEYLYDRTADWVTIAAAADAAQVSKSTVRRRLDELELNWGGELVTRTGGGQRRVYLPLFMRLWNE
;
A
#
# COMPACT_ATOMS: atom_id res chain seq x y z
N MET A 1 -3.63 9.95 4.22
CA MET A 1 -3.41 8.51 3.94
C MET A 1 -3.56 7.75 5.24
N THR A 2 -4.63 6.97 5.40
CA THR A 2 -4.83 6.11 6.56
C THR A 2 -3.76 5.01 6.57
N ARG A 3 -3.12 4.80 7.73
CA ARG A 3 -2.01 3.86 7.88
C ARG A 3 -2.57 2.47 8.13
N TYR A 4 -2.54 1.62 7.11
CA TYR A 4 -3.03 0.24 7.20
C TYR A 4 -2.14 -0.61 8.10
N ASN A 5 -2.77 -1.46 8.90
CA ASN A 5 -2.10 -2.47 9.72
C ASN A 5 -2.14 -3.81 9.01
N PHE A 6 -0.98 -4.27 8.55
CA PHE A 6 -0.86 -5.58 7.96
C PHE A 6 -0.68 -6.64 9.05
N GLN A 7 -1.31 -7.81 8.87
CA GLN A 7 -1.10 -8.95 9.77
C GLN A 7 0.36 -9.38 9.68
N THR A 8 0.99 -9.58 10.83
CA THR A 8 2.36 -10.09 10.91
C THR A 8 2.40 -11.57 10.57
N ASN A 9 3.57 -12.08 10.16
CA ASN A 9 3.78 -13.50 9.84
C ASN A 9 3.02 -14.07 8.65
N LYS A 10 2.31 -13.23 7.88
CA LYS A 10 1.61 -13.65 6.66
C LYS A 10 2.31 -13.08 5.43
N PRO A 11 2.55 -13.89 4.38
CA PRO A 11 3.03 -13.37 3.11
C PRO A 11 1.92 -12.64 2.36
N TYR A 12 2.28 -11.52 1.74
CA TYR A 12 1.42 -10.75 0.85
C TYR A 12 2.09 -10.61 -0.50
N ALA A 13 1.32 -10.74 -1.58
CA ALA A 13 1.79 -10.35 -2.90
C ALA A 13 1.76 -8.83 -3.01
N ALA A 14 2.80 -8.25 -3.59
CA ALA A 14 2.98 -6.82 -3.66
C ALA A 14 3.54 -6.41 -5.02
N LYS A 15 2.86 -5.49 -5.69
CA LYS A 15 3.29 -4.93 -6.97
C LYS A 15 3.97 -3.58 -6.73
N LEU A 16 5.18 -3.40 -7.22
CA LEU A 16 5.86 -2.10 -7.21
C LEU A 16 5.08 -1.13 -8.11
N THR A 17 4.61 -0.02 -7.55
CA THR A 17 3.81 0.97 -8.28
C THR A 17 4.54 2.29 -8.48
N LYS A 18 5.47 2.63 -7.59
CA LYS A 18 6.23 3.87 -7.69
C LYS A 18 7.62 3.71 -7.11
N VAL A 19 8.58 4.35 -7.78
CA VAL A 19 9.93 4.60 -7.27
C VAL A 19 10.14 6.10 -7.34
N SER A 20 10.62 6.71 -6.27
CA SER A 20 10.90 8.14 -6.22
C SER A 20 12.09 8.43 -5.33
N THR A 21 12.81 9.52 -5.62
CA THR A 21 13.82 10.03 -4.71
C THR A 21 13.16 10.88 -3.62
N ARG A 22 13.81 10.93 -2.46
CA ARG A 22 13.49 11.86 -1.38
C ARG A 22 14.74 12.62 -0.96
N PRO A 23 14.60 13.89 -0.55
CA PRO A 23 15.71 14.63 0.01
C PRO A 23 16.15 13.97 1.32
N ILE A 24 17.47 13.91 1.51
CA ILE A 24 18.11 13.59 2.78
C ILE A 24 19.16 14.65 3.06
N GLU A 25 19.41 14.89 4.34
CA GLU A 25 20.51 15.74 4.76
C GLU A 25 21.78 14.89 4.78
N ASN A 26 22.69 15.17 3.85
CA ASN A 26 23.98 14.51 3.73
C ASN A 26 25.04 15.50 3.27
N ASP A 27 26.31 15.16 3.54
CA ASP A 27 27.46 15.91 3.04
C ASP A 27 27.40 15.98 1.50
N PRO A 28 27.52 17.18 0.87
CA PRO A 28 27.54 17.32 -0.57
C PRO A 28 28.64 16.52 -1.29
N ALA A 29 29.74 16.20 -0.60
CA ALA A 29 30.80 15.34 -1.12
C ALA A 29 30.41 13.85 -1.15
N ILE A 30 29.32 13.48 -0.48
CA ILE A 30 28.83 12.11 -0.34
C ILE A 30 27.52 11.97 -1.13
N ALA A 31 27.60 11.37 -2.32
CA ALA A 31 26.46 11.16 -3.21
C ALA A 31 25.51 10.03 -2.74
N LEU A 32 24.87 10.21 -1.57
CA LEU A 32 23.80 9.34 -1.11
C LEU A 32 22.45 9.84 -1.61
N THR A 33 21.57 8.92 -1.93
CA THR A 33 20.20 9.18 -2.38
C THR A 33 19.25 8.30 -1.58
N LEU A 34 18.19 8.89 -1.03
CA LEU A 34 17.10 8.12 -0.44
C LEU A 34 16.07 7.79 -1.51
N ILE A 35 15.89 6.51 -1.76
CA ILE A 35 14.93 5.98 -2.70
C ILE A 35 13.74 5.42 -1.93
N ARG A 36 12.55 5.89 -2.31
CA ARG A 36 11.29 5.40 -1.80
C ARG A 36 10.65 4.46 -2.82
N LEU A 37 10.43 3.23 -2.39
CA LEU A 37 9.67 2.20 -3.09
C LEU A 37 8.25 2.19 -2.53
N GLU A 38 7.25 2.25 -3.39
CA GLU A 38 5.84 2.08 -3.02
C GLU A 38 5.27 0.85 -3.69
N PHE A 39 4.60 0.02 -2.88
CA PHE A 39 4.04 -1.25 -3.29
C PHE A 39 2.54 -1.26 -3.04
N LYS A 40 1.75 -1.58 -4.06
CA LYS A 40 0.33 -1.92 -3.91
C LYS A 40 0.23 -3.35 -3.40
N ILE A 41 -0.50 -3.56 -2.32
CA ILE A 41 -0.62 -4.86 -1.67
C ILE A 41 -1.85 -5.61 -2.19
N TYR A 42 -1.70 -6.92 -2.33
CA TYR A 42 -2.72 -7.84 -2.79
C TYR A 42 -2.87 -8.99 -1.79
N TRP A 43 -4.12 -9.27 -1.43
CA TRP A 43 -4.51 -10.35 -0.54
C TRP A 43 -4.74 -11.64 -1.34
N VAL A 44 -4.36 -12.77 -0.77
CA VAL A 44 -4.76 -14.09 -1.26
C VAL A 44 -6.16 -14.38 -0.72
N VAL A 45 -7.17 -14.38 -1.58
CA VAL A 45 -8.59 -14.52 -1.18
C VAL A 45 -9.14 -15.92 -1.47
N ARG A 46 -8.62 -16.57 -2.51
CA ARG A 46 -8.93 -17.96 -2.90
C ARG A 46 -7.65 -18.62 -3.45
N GLN A 47 -7.65 -19.94 -3.61
CA GLN A 47 -6.55 -20.64 -4.28
C GLN A 47 -6.31 -19.98 -5.65
N SER A 48 -5.15 -19.34 -5.79
CA SER A 48 -4.69 -18.63 -7.00
C SER A 48 -5.43 -17.34 -7.39
N CYS A 49 -6.06 -16.64 -6.44
CA CYS A 49 -6.62 -15.30 -6.69
C CYS A 49 -5.98 -14.23 -5.78
N LEU A 50 -5.42 -13.19 -6.41
CA LEU A 50 -4.89 -12.00 -5.75
C LEU A 50 -5.88 -10.85 -5.89
N GLU A 51 -6.22 -10.20 -4.79
CA GLU A 51 -7.14 -9.05 -4.79
C GLU A 51 -6.50 -7.88 -4.05
N SER A 52 -6.36 -6.74 -4.72
CA SER A 52 -5.99 -5.51 -4.01
C SER A 52 -7.19 -4.93 -3.29
N GLN A 53 -7.01 -4.27 -2.14
CA GLN A 53 -8.05 -3.43 -1.54
C GLN A 53 -7.60 -1.95 -1.46
N GLY A 54 -6.56 -1.59 -2.24
CA GLY A 54 -6.02 -0.23 -2.27
C GLY A 54 -5.02 0.09 -1.15
N GLU A 55 -4.53 -0.92 -0.43
CA GLU A 55 -3.45 -0.75 0.53
C GLU A 55 -2.11 -0.55 -0.16
N ILE A 56 -1.31 0.37 0.38
CA ILE A 56 0.03 0.67 -0.09
C ILE A 56 0.99 0.52 1.08
N ALA A 57 2.06 -0.24 0.85
CA ALA A 57 3.22 -0.28 1.73
C ALA A 57 4.36 0.51 1.08
N CYS A 58 5.22 1.13 1.90
CA CYS A 58 6.38 1.85 1.39
C CYS A 58 7.64 1.48 2.17
N ARG A 59 8.77 1.49 1.46
CA ARG A 59 10.10 1.32 2.03
C ARG A 59 11.01 2.41 1.50
N GLU A 60 11.83 2.96 2.39
CA GLU A 60 12.90 3.89 2.02
C GLU A 60 14.23 3.14 2.11
N LEU A 61 15.07 3.30 1.08
CA LEU A 61 16.38 2.68 0.92
C LEU A 61 17.41 3.79 0.70
N VAL A 62 18.53 3.75 1.41
CA VAL A 62 19.65 4.67 1.16
C VAL A 62 20.58 3.99 0.18
N VAL A 63 20.86 4.64 -0.95
CA VAL A 63 21.75 4.11 -1.98
C VAL A 63 22.81 5.14 -2.33
N GLY A 64 23.99 4.68 -2.72
CA GLY A 64 25.05 5.54 -3.22
C GLY A 64 26.41 4.86 -3.19
N PRO A 65 27.46 5.51 -3.70
CA PRO A 65 28.78 4.90 -3.88
C PRO A 65 29.42 4.35 -2.60
N LEU A 66 29.09 4.94 -1.45
CA LEU A 66 29.61 4.51 -0.15
C LEU A 66 28.85 3.32 0.46
N ILE A 67 27.71 2.93 -0.11
CA ILE A 67 26.90 1.80 0.34
C ILE A 67 26.72 0.86 -0.87
N PRO A 68 27.75 0.06 -1.21
CA PRO A 68 27.68 -0.89 -2.31
C PRO A 68 26.56 -1.91 -2.06
N CYS A 69 25.71 -2.12 -3.07
CA CYS A 69 24.55 -3.02 -2.95
C CYS A 69 24.95 -4.47 -2.64
N ASP A 70 26.11 -4.93 -3.10
CA ASP A 70 26.64 -6.28 -2.85
C ASP A 70 27.15 -6.48 -1.41
N ARG A 71 27.43 -5.40 -0.69
CA ARG A 71 27.94 -5.41 0.69
C ARG A 71 26.86 -5.05 1.73
N ASP A 72 25.78 -4.42 1.31
CA ASP A 72 24.62 -4.16 2.16
C ASP A 72 23.57 -5.27 1.98
N ALA A 73 23.41 -6.11 3.00
CA ALA A 73 22.47 -7.23 2.96
C ALA A 73 21.01 -6.80 2.74
N GLY A 74 20.63 -5.60 3.19
CA GLY A 74 19.31 -5.04 2.97
C GLY A 74 19.11 -4.69 1.51
N LEU A 75 20.01 -3.88 0.93
CA LEU A 75 19.96 -3.52 -0.49
C LEU A 75 20.01 -4.76 -1.39
N LEU A 76 20.88 -5.72 -1.08
CA LEU A 76 20.97 -6.98 -1.81
C LEU A 76 19.65 -7.76 -1.80
N ALA A 77 18.99 -7.86 -0.64
CA ALA A 77 17.69 -8.53 -0.53
C ALA A 77 16.63 -7.86 -1.43
N TYR A 78 16.60 -6.53 -1.47
CA TYR A 78 15.68 -5.80 -2.36
C TYR A 78 16.04 -6.01 -3.83
N ALA A 79 17.31 -5.90 -4.21
CA ALA A 79 17.77 -6.11 -5.58
C ALA A 79 17.42 -7.52 -6.08
N GLN A 80 17.61 -8.54 -5.23
CA GLN A 80 17.24 -9.93 -5.52
C GLN A 80 15.72 -10.11 -5.64
N ALA A 81 14.94 -9.62 -4.66
CA ALA A 81 13.49 -9.72 -4.69
C ALA A 81 12.90 -9.07 -5.94
N LEU A 82 13.43 -7.92 -6.34
CA LEU A 82 13.01 -7.16 -7.53
C LEU A 82 13.59 -7.71 -8.85
N ARG A 83 14.43 -8.76 -8.79
CA ARG A 83 15.09 -9.40 -9.93
C ARG A 83 15.87 -8.39 -10.78
N MET A 84 16.73 -7.61 -10.13
CA MET A 84 17.68 -6.75 -10.80
C MET A 84 18.82 -7.62 -11.38
N ALA A 85 19.19 -7.39 -12.64
CA ALA A 85 20.14 -8.24 -13.37
C ALA A 85 21.56 -8.22 -12.80
N THR A 86 21.90 -7.15 -12.08
CA THR A 86 23.15 -6.92 -11.35
C THR A 86 22.81 -6.17 -10.06
N PRO A 87 23.58 -6.33 -8.97
CA PRO A 87 23.46 -5.43 -7.83
C PRO A 87 23.64 -4.00 -8.35
N PRO A 88 22.62 -3.13 -8.24
CA PRO A 88 22.70 -1.78 -8.79
C PRO A 88 23.81 -1.00 -8.08
N GLU A 89 24.77 -0.52 -8.86
CA GLU A 89 25.88 0.30 -8.36
C GLU A 89 25.48 1.77 -8.24
N ASP A 90 24.45 2.20 -8.97
CA ASP A 90 24.01 3.60 -9.05
C ASP A 90 22.51 3.79 -8.67
N PRO A 91 22.12 4.98 -8.16
CA PRO A 91 20.73 5.30 -7.86
C PRO A 91 19.77 5.27 -9.07
N GLY A 92 20.28 5.50 -10.29
CA GLY A 92 19.49 5.50 -11.52
C GLY A 92 18.92 4.12 -11.85
N SER A 93 19.71 3.06 -11.62
CA SER A 93 19.28 1.67 -11.78
C SER A 93 18.02 1.33 -10.95
N TRP A 94 17.89 1.89 -9.76
CA TRP A 94 16.70 1.74 -8.92
C TRP A 94 15.49 2.51 -9.48
N LEU A 95 15.70 3.72 -10.00
CA LEU A 95 14.63 4.52 -10.61
C LEU A 95 14.07 3.84 -11.87
N HIS A 96 14.89 3.09 -12.61
CA HIS A 96 14.45 2.32 -13.77
C HIS A 96 13.45 1.20 -13.44
N LEU A 97 13.39 0.75 -12.18
CA LEU A 97 12.41 -0.26 -11.74
C LEU A 97 10.96 0.18 -11.95
N GLN A 98 10.68 1.49 -11.94
CA GLN A 98 9.32 2.01 -12.12
C GLN A 98 8.70 1.63 -13.47
N ARG A 99 9.52 1.33 -14.49
CA ARG A 99 9.05 0.99 -15.84
C ARG A 99 8.68 -0.48 -16.02
N GLY A 100 8.88 -1.33 -15.00
CA GLY A 100 8.64 -2.77 -15.07
C GLY A 100 7.47 -3.25 -14.23
N ASP A 101 6.85 -4.35 -14.63
CA ASP A 101 5.88 -5.07 -13.80
C ASP A 101 6.60 -5.93 -12.76
N ARG A 102 7.05 -5.27 -11.67
CA ARG A 102 7.84 -5.90 -10.61
C ARG A 102 6.96 -6.32 -9.46
N TRP A 103 6.97 -7.62 -9.17
CA TRP A 103 6.23 -8.21 -8.07
C TRP A 103 7.16 -8.84 -7.06
N ILE A 104 6.84 -8.64 -5.79
CA ILE A 104 7.53 -9.26 -4.65
C ILE A 104 6.51 -9.85 -3.70
N GLU A 105 6.97 -10.78 -2.88
CA GLU A 105 6.26 -11.24 -1.69
C GLU A 105 6.83 -10.47 -0.50
N ILE A 106 5.95 -9.91 0.34
CA ILE A 106 6.33 -9.19 1.56
C ILE A 106 5.74 -9.93 2.75
N THR A 107 6.58 -10.24 3.72
CA THR A 107 6.11 -10.63 5.06
C THR A 107 6.35 -9.48 6.03
N PHE A 108 5.27 -8.98 6.64
CA PHE A 108 5.36 -7.88 7.59
C PHE A 108 5.80 -8.37 8.98
N GLY A 109 6.71 -7.60 9.57
CA GLY A 109 7.14 -7.73 10.95
C GLY A 109 6.23 -6.93 11.91
N PRO A 110 6.55 -6.98 13.22
CA PRO A 110 5.87 -6.16 14.20
C PRO A 110 5.99 -4.67 13.86
N ARG A 111 5.04 -3.89 14.38
CA ARG A 111 5.09 -2.43 14.28
C ARG A 111 6.36 -1.92 14.94
N GLU A 112 7.01 -0.97 14.27
CA GLU A 112 8.07 -0.19 14.89
C GLU A 112 7.45 0.71 15.98
N THR A 113 8.13 0.79 17.13
CA THR A 113 7.72 1.62 18.28
C THR A 113 7.63 3.10 17.88
N GLU A 114 8.46 3.51 16.93
CA GLU A 114 8.46 4.81 16.30
C GLU A 114 7.90 4.68 14.87
N GLY A 115 6.98 5.57 14.46
CA GLY A 115 6.51 5.65 13.07
C GLY A 115 5.25 4.85 12.71
N SER A 116 4.76 3.96 13.58
CA SER A 116 3.49 3.20 13.41
C SER A 116 3.38 2.37 12.12
N ARG A 117 4.48 2.14 11.39
CA ARG A 117 4.52 1.33 10.17
C ARG A 117 4.88 -0.11 10.54
N ASN A 118 4.37 -1.07 9.78
CA ASN A 118 4.88 -2.44 9.84
C ASN A 118 6.27 -2.48 9.17
N SER A 119 7.25 -3.01 9.88
CA SER A 119 8.55 -3.34 9.30
C SER A 119 8.38 -4.41 8.21
N PHE A 120 9.25 -4.38 7.19
CA PHE A 120 9.31 -5.45 6.20
C PHE A 120 10.28 -6.49 6.76
N ARG A 121 9.75 -7.61 7.26
CA ARG A 121 10.58 -8.63 7.91
C ARG A 121 11.29 -9.51 6.90
N ASP A 122 10.59 -9.88 5.84
CA ASP A 122 11.14 -10.70 4.76
C ASP A 122 10.56 -10.25 3.43
N ILE A 123 11.38 -10.31 2.38
CA ILE A 123 11.00 -9.98 1.01
C ILE A 123 11.57 -11.03 0.06
N ARG A 124 10.75 -11.48 -0.90
CA ARG A 124 11.15 -12.51 -1.86
C ARG A 124 10.66 -12.20 -3.26
N PRO A 125 11.31 -12.74 -4.30
CA PRO A 125 10.77 -12.65 -5.65
C PRO A 125 9.40 -13.32 -5.72
N PHE A 126 8.43 -12.67 -6.38
CA PHE A 126 7.11 -13.23 -6.63
C PHE A 126 6.80 -13.18 -8.12
N SER A 127 6.20 -14.24 -8.66
CA SER A 127 5.66 -14.26 -10.01
C SER A 127 4.14 -14.33 -9.94
N PRO A 128 3.43 -13.35 -10.52
CA PRO A 128 1.97 -13.37 -10.58
C PRO A 128 1.43 -14.27 -11.71
N ASP A 129 2.28 -14.90 -12.54
CA ASP A 129 1.87 -15.56 -13.80
C ASP A 129 0.83 -16.68 -13.61
N ARG A 130 0.79 -17.28 -12.42
CA ARG A 130 -0.16 -18.35 -12.05
C ARG A 130 -1.38 -17.85 -11.27
N TRP A 131 -1.54 -16.54 -11.15
CA TRP A 131 -2.56 -15.90 -10.33
C TRP A 131 -3.54 -15.11 -11.18
N SER A 132 -4.83 -15.23 -10.85
CA SER A 132 -5.82 -14.25 -11.30
C SER A 132 -5.66 -13.00 -10.46
N ILE A 133 -5.35 -11.87 -11.10
CA ILE A 133 -5.21 -10.58 -10.43
C ILE A 133 -6.50 -9.79 -10.57
N LYS A 134 -7.15 -9.52 -9.45
CA LYS A 134 -8.25 -8.56 -9.34
C LYS A 134 -7.70 -7.25 -8.81
N GLU A 135 -7.53 -6.30 -9.71
CA GLU A 135 -7.24 -4.94 -9.29
C GLU A 135 -8.52 -4.29 -8.78
N TYR A 136 -8.48 -3.82 -7.53
CA TYR A 136 -9.44 -2.82 -7.08
C TYR A 136 -9.24 -1.57 -7.96
N LEU A 137 -10.14 -1.38 -8.92
CA LEU A 137 -10.33 -0.14 -9.66
C LEU A 137 -11.20 0.76 -8.79
N TYR A 138 -10.58 1.51 -7.88
CA TYR A 138 -11.30 2.60 -7.22
C TYR A 138 -10.46 3.87 -7.24
N ASP A 139 -10.98 4.83 -8.00
CA ASP A 139 -10.66 6.23 -7.89
C ASP A 139 -11.15 6.70 -6.51
N ARG A 140 -10.22 6.88 -5.56
CA ARG A 140 -10.53 7.33 -4.19
C ARG A 140 -11.25 8.68 -4.12
N THR A 141 -11.40 9.39 -5.24
CA THR A 141 -12.15 10.66 -5.33
C THR A 141 -13.55 10.51 -5.93
N ALA A 142 -13.88 9.40 -6.59
CA ALA A 142 -15.15 9.22 -7.30
C ALA A 142 -16.31 8.69 -6.44
N ASP A 143 -16.03 7.99 -5.32
CA ASP A 143 -17.06 7.21 -4.60
C ASP A 143 -17.41 7.70 -3.18
N TRP A 144 -17.00 8.92 -2.84
CA TRP A 144 -17.44 9.60 -1.61
C TRP A 144 -18.81 10.23 -1.82
N VAL A 145 -19.84 9.43 -1.60
CA VAL A 145 -21.22 9.82 -1.85
C VAL A 145 -21.85 10.51 -0.64
N THR A 146 -22.96 11.21 -0.84
CA THR A 146 -23.76 11.72 0.28
C THR A 146 -24.46 10.57 1.00
N ILE A 147 -24.92 10.81 2.24
CA ILE A 147 -25.80 9.87 2.95
C ILE A 147 -27.05 9.52 2.09
N ALA A 148 -27.55 10.48 1.31
CA ALA A 148 -28.70 10.25 0.43
C ALA A 148 -28.39 9.20 -0.64
N ALA A 149 -27.30 9.38 -1.38
CA ALA A 149 -26.89 8.44 -2.42
C ALA A 149 -26.51 7.05 -1.84
N ALA A 150 -25.92 7.00 -0.63
CA ALA A 150 -25.70 5.72 0.06
C ALA A 150 -27.01 5.02 0.45
N ALA A 151 -28.03 5.79 0.85
CA ALA A 151 -29.36 5.27 1.17
C ALA A 151 -30.07 4.74 -0.08
N ASP A 152 -29.96 5.45 -1.20
CA ASP A 152 -30.51 5.02 -2.49
C ASP A 152 -29.85 3.72 -2.96
N ALA A 153 -28.52 3.63 -2.87
CA ALA A 153 -27.76 2.43 -3.26
C ALA A 153 -28.08 1.21 -2.37
N ALA A 154 -28.25 1.41 -1.07
CA ALA A 154 -28.64 0.36 -0.13
C ALA A 154 -30.16 0.10 -0.09
N GLN A 155 -30.95 0.85 -0.87
CA GLN A 155 -32.42 0.78 -0.92
C GLN A 155 -33.08 0.91 0.47
N VAL A 156 -32.56 1.82 1.30
CA VAL A 156 -33.06 2.08 2.66
C VAL A 156 -33.22 3.56 2.93
N SER A 157 -33.75 3.92 4.11
CA SER A 157 -33.86 5.31 4.52
C SER A 157 -32.51 5.93 4.94
N LYS A 158 -32.38 7.25 4.79
CA LYS A 158 -31.18 8.00 5.24
C LYS A 158 -30.93 7.87 6.74
N SER A 159 -31.96 7.70 7.56
CA SER A 159 -31.82 7.49 9.00
C SER A 159 -31.26 6.11 9.31
N THR A 160 -31.66 5.06 8.56
CA THR A 160 -31.07 3.72 8.68
C THR A 160 -29.58 3.75 8.36
N VAL A 161 -29.19 4.42 7.27
CA VAL A 161 -27.77 4.60 6.91
C VAL A 161 -27.02 5.34 8.01
N ARG A 162 -27.55 6.44 8.55
CA ARG A 162 -26.90 7.20 9.64
C ARG A 162 -26.62 6.32 10.85
N ARG A 163 -27.63 5.57 11.33
CA ARG A 163 -27.49 4.70 12.49
C ARG A 163 -26.42 3.62 12.25
N ARG A 164 -26.44 2.99 11.08
CA ARG A 164 -25.44 1.98 10.72
C ARG A 164 -24.04 2.58 10.60
N LEU A 165 -23.92 3.78 10.05
CA LEU A 165 -22.65 4.49 10.00
C LEU A 165 -22.16 4.85 11.40
N ASP A 166 -23.02 5.25 12.33
CA ASP A 166 -22.59 5.54 13.71
C ASP A 166 -22.00 4.29 14.39
N GLU A 167 -22.58 3.10 14.13
CA GLU A 167 -22.04 1.81 14.60
C GLU A 167 -20.69 1.47 13.94
N LEU A 168 -20.59 1.63 12.61
CA LEU A 168 -19.41 1.27 11.84
C LEU A 168 -18.27 2.28 11.97
N GLU A 169 -18.57 3.57 12.15
CA GLU A 169 -17.58 4.66 12.30
C GLU A 169 -16.70 4.43 13.54
N LEU A 170 -17.19 3.74 14.57
CA LEU A 170 -16.39 3.35 15.74
C LEU A 170 -15.21 2.44 15.37
N ASN A 171 -15.40 1.56 14.38
CA ASN A 171 -14.40 0.57 13.97
C ASN A 171 -13.59 1.00 12.74
N TRP A 172 -14.21 1.76 11.83
CA TRP A 172 -13.66 2.09 10.52
C TRP A 172 -13.35 3.58 10.33
N GLY A 173 -13.95 4.46 11.14
CA GLY A 173 -13.66 5.90 11.20
C GLY A 173 -13.53 6.57 9.83
N GLY A 174 -12.37 7.22 9.63
CA GLY A 174 -12.02 7.98 8.43
C GLY A 174 -11.90 7.17 7.13
N GLU A 175 -11.93 5.84 7.21
CA GLU A 175 -11.94 4.95 6.04
C GLU A 175 -13.35 4.77 5.44
N LEU A 176 -14.38 4.94 6.27
CA LEU A 176 -15.78 4.79 5.89
C LEU A 176 -16.49 6.14 5.77
N VAL A 177 -16.18 7.08 6.66
CA VAL A 177 -16.84 8.38 6.74
C VAL A 177 -15.80 9.51 6.73
N THR A 178 -15.99 10.49 5.86
CA THR A 178 -15.28 11.77 5.91
C THR A 178 -16.26 12.93 6.02
N ARG A 179 -15.78 14.13 6.33
CA ARG A 179 -16.62 15.33 6.42
C ARG A 179 -16.15 16.38 5.43
N THR A 180 -17.10 17.05 4.77
CA THR A 180 -16.80 18.23 3.95
C THR A 180 -16.43 19.42 4.84
N GLY A 181 -15.92 20.50 4.24
CA GLY A 181 -15.66 21.76 4.97
C GLY A 181 -16.90 22.35 5.67
N GLY A 182 -18.11 22.01 5.21
CA GLY A 182 -19.39 22.35 5.85
C GLY A 182 -19.87 21.33 6.89
N GLY A 183 -19.04 20.38 7.31
CA GLY A 183 -19.36 19.38 8.33
C GLY A 183 -20.28 18.24 7.88
N GLN A 184 -20.66 18.18 6.60
CA GLN A 184 -21.53 17.12 6.09
C GLN A 184 -20.76 15.82 5.89
N ARG A 185 -21.32 14.70 6.38
CA ARG A 185 -20.74 13.37 6.18
C ARG A 185 -20.80 12.97 4.70
N ARG A 186 -19.68 12.43 4.22
CA ARG A 186 -19.54 11.69 2.97
C ARG A 186 -19.16 10.25 3.31
N VAL A 187 -19.73 9.32 2.56
CA VAL A 187 -19.61 7.89 2.80
C VAL A 187 -18.82 7.29 1.66
N TYR A 188 -17.83 6.47 1.99
CA TYR A 188 -17.15 5.68 0.97
C TYR A 188 -18.05 4.49 0.60
N LEU A 189 -18.81 4.65 -0.49
CA LEU A 189 -19.89 3.74 -0.86
C LEU A 189 -19.47 2.27 -0.99
N PRO A 190 -18.31 1.93 -1.60
CA PRO A 190 -17.93 0.53 -1.79
C PRO A 190 -17.71 -0.22 -0.47
N LEU A 191 -16.99 0.41 0.46
CA LEU A 191 -16.77 -0.17 1.79
C LEU A 191 -18.09 -0.26 2.56
N PHE A 192 -18.93 0.78 2.48
CA PHE A 192 -20.25 0.76 3.10
C PHE A 192 -21.12 -0.40 2.60
N MET A 193 -21.22 -0.60 1.28
CA MET A 193 -22.03 -1.68 0.70
C MET A 193 -21.47 -3.06 1.01
N ARG A 194 -20.14 -3.21 1.12
CA ARG A 194 -19.53 -4.46 1.56
C ARG A 194 -19.91 -4.77 3.01
N LEU A 195 -19.69 -3.83 3.94
CA LEU A 195 -20.01 -3.96 5.37
C LEU A 195 -21.52 -4.04 5.64
N TRP A 196 -22.35 -3.68 4.67
CA TRP A 196 -23.80 -3.82 4.73
C TRP A 196 -24.27 -5.25 4.50
N ASN A 197 -23.55 -6.01 3.67
CA ASN A 197 -23.88 -7.38 3.30
C ASN A 197 -23.18 -8.45 4.18
N GLU A 198 -22.31 -8.01 5.09
CA GLU A 198 -21.67 -8.82 6.14
C GLU A 198 -22.54 -8.83 7.42
#